data_AF-A0A960U2A9-F1
#
_entry.id   AF-A0A960U2A9-F1
#
_cell.length_a   1.000
_cell.length_b   1.000
_cell.length_c   1.000
_cell.angle_alpha   90.00
_cell.angle_beta   90.00
_cell.angle_gamma   90.00
#
_symmetry.space_group_name_H-M   'P 1'
#
loop_
_entity.id
_entity.type
_entity.pdbx_description
1 polymer ?
#
loop_
_entity_poly.entity_id
_entity_poly.type
_entity_poly.pdbx_seq_one_letter_code
_entity_poly.pdbx_strand_id
1 'polypeptide(L)'
;MPRRALSFYIGLALVTAGTLALEIVQTRLLSVVSWYHLAFFVISVAMFGMTLGALTVFLRPTRFTAASVDRDLALYALWAGVATGLAYLDQSVLAPEMVLSASAITVFTRLAITVSIPFFFSGICVTLALTRTRFPIAKSYGADLVGAAAGCLLVIPLLGWLDGPGAVFSCGAIMALGAVLFATRAEASRLAVWAFVVAALWIAIAYANSRTVYGLDPIIVKGQAEKRHRVAYEKWNSFSRVVAYRPAKETP
;
A
#
# COMPACT_ATOMS: atom_id res chain seq x y z
N MET A 1 -28.00 -14.60 -6.51
CA MET A 1 -27.89 -13.16 -6.19
C MET A 1 -27.08 -12.82 -4.92
N PRO A 2 -27.26 -13.47 -3.74
CA PRO A 2 -26.59 -13.03 -2.49
C PRO A 2 -25.06 -13.22 -2.49
N ARG A 3 -24.55 -14.31 -3.09
CA ARG A 3 -23.09 -14.56 -3.20
C ARG A 3 -22.35 -13.46 -3.96
N ARG A 4 -22.95 -12.94 -5.04
CA ARG A 4 -22.36 -11.82 -5.81
C ARG A 4 -22.28 -10.57 -4.94
N ALA A 5 -23.36 -10.18 -4.26
CA ALA A 5 -23.34 -9.01 -3.38
C ALA A 5 -22.27 -9.12 -2.27
N LEU A 6 -22.16 -10.29 -1.62
CA LEU A 6 -21.16 -10.53 -0.60
C LEU A 6 -19.72 -10.37 -1.14
N SER A 7 -19.40 -10.97 -2.29
CA SER A 7 -18.07 -10.81 -2.91
C SER A 7 -17.72 -9.36 -3.23
N PHE A 8 -18.71 -8.51 -3.55
CA PHE A 8 -18.48 -7.09 -3.75
C PHE A 8 -18.13 -6.37 -2.45
N TYR A 9 -18.90 -6.60 -1.38
CA TYR A 9 -18.63 -5.95 -0.09
C TYR A 9 -17.31 -6.41 0.53
N ILE A 10 -16.97 -7.70 0.43
CA ILE A 10 -15.67 -8.21 0.88
C ILE A 10 -14.55 -7.62 0.01
N GLY A 11 -14.71 -7.57 -1.31
CA GLY A 11 -13.72 -6.97 -2.21
C GLY A 11 -13.44 -5.51 -1.87
N LEU A 12 -14.49 -4.73 -1.62
CA LEU A 12 -14.38 -3.33 -1.21
C LEU A 12 -13.68 -3.20 0.15
N ALA A 13 -14.12 -3.99 1.14
CA ALA A 13 -13.52 -3.99 2.47
C ALA A 13 -12.04 -4.37 2.45
N LEU A 14 -11.62 -5.29 1.58
CA LEU A 14 -10.21 -5.65 1.42
C LEU A 14 -9.41 -4.49 0.81
N VAL A 15 -9.89 -3.88 -0.28
CA VAL A 15 -9.20 -2.73 -0.88
C VAL A 15 -9.04 -1.61 0.13
N THR A 16 -10.10 -1.27 0.87
CA THR A 16 -10.06 -0.16 1.82
C THR A 16 -9.23 -0.49 3.06
N ALA A 17 -9.26 -1.75 3.53
CA ALA A 17 -8.34 -2.24 4.55
C ALA A 17 -6.88 -2.12 4.12
N GLY A 18 -6.56 -2.53 2.89
CA GLY A 18 -5.22 -2.41 2.32
C GLY A 18 -4.78 -0.96 2.20
N THR A 19 -5.68 -0.06 1.79
CA THR A 19 -5.39 1.37 1.61
C THR A 19 -5.08 2.07 2.93
N LEU A 20 -5.93 1.88 3.93
CA LEU A 20 -5.70 2.48 5.25
C LEU A 20 -4.51 1.83 5.97
N ALA A 21 -4.32 0.52 5.85
CA ALA A 21 -3.13 -0.14 6.37
C ALA A 21 -1.86 0.40 5.71
N LEU A 22 -1.86 0.60 4.39
CA LEU A 22 -0.75 1.18 3.66
C LEU A 22 -0.43 2.60 4.13
N GLU A 23 -1.44 3.45 4.31
CA GLU A 23 -1.27 4.81 4.81
C GLU A 23 -0.57 4.80 6.18
N ILE A 24 -1.05 3.99 7.12
CA ILE A 24 -0.46 3.89 8.45
C ILE A 24 0.95 3.31 8.38
N VAL A 25 1.17 2.22 7.64
CA VAL A 25 2.51 1.63 7.49
C VAL A 25 3.48 2.63 6.88
N GLN A 26 3.08 3.40 5.87
CA GLN A 26 3.92 4.43 5.25
C GLN A 26 4.26 5.56 6.23
N THR A 27 3.33 6.01 7.07
CA THR A 27 3.64 7.00 8.12
C THR A 27 4.70 6.50 9.09
N ARG A 28 4.66 5.20 9.44
CA ARG A 28 5.66 4.56 10.30
C ARG A 28 7.00 4.41 9.60
N LEU A 29 7.00 3.93 8.36
CA LEU A 29 8.21 3.72 7.57
C LEU A 29 8.98 5.02 7.36
N LEU A 30 8.29 6.10 6.93
CA LEU A 30 8.94 7.39 6.71
C LEU A 30 9.33 8.11 8.00
N SER A 31 8.61 7.89 9.11
CA SER A 31 9.05 8.37 10.43
C SER A 31 10.35 7.71 10.89
N VAL A 32 10.62 6.48 10.46
CA VAL A 32 11.85 5.74 10.81
C VAL A 32 12.99 6.07 9.85
N VAL A 33 12.72 6.06 8.55
CA VAL A 33 13.72 6.30 7.49
C VAL A 33 14.20 7.75 7.50
N SER A 34 13.31 8.70 7.77
CA SER A 34 13.65 10.12 7.80
C SER A 34 13.34 10.69 9.19
N TRP A 35 12.27 11.46 9.31
CA TRP A 35 11.89 12.20 10.51
C TRP A 35 10.37 12.21 10.66
N TYR A 36 9.88 12.29 11.89
CA TYR A 36 8.45 12.17 12.20
C TYR A 36 7.54 13.17 11.46
N HIS A 37 8.07 14.33 11.06
CA HIS A 37 7.34 15.33 10.27
C HIS A 37 6.80 14.79 8.94
N LEU A 38 7.46 13.79 8.34
CA LEU A 38 7.05 13.21 7.08
C LEU A 38 5.83 12.27 7.21
N ALA A 39 5.39 11.95 8.42
CA ALA A 39 4.11 11.27 8.62
C ALA A 39 2.93 12.11 8.09
N PHE A 40 2.92 13.43 8.36
CA PHE A 40 1.88 14.34 7.85
C PHE A 40 1.93 14.51 6.32
N PHE A 41 3.12 14.37 5.74
CA PHE A 41 3.31 14.36 4.30
C PHE A 41 2.63 13.13 3.67
N VAL A 42 2.79 11.94 4.25
CA VAL A 42 2.12 10.72 3.75
C VAL A 42 0.61 10.88 3.72
N ILE A 43 0.00 11.36 4.81
CA ILE A 43 -1.45 11.56 4.89
C ILE A 43 -1.91 12.52 3.79
N SER A 44 -1.22 13.65 3.62
CA SER A 44 -1.53 14.63 2.58
C SER A 44 -1.43 14.05 1.16
N VAL A 45 -0.37 13.28 0.89
CA VAL A 45 -0.14 12.64 -0.41
C VAL A 45 -1.14 11.51 -0.67
N ALA A 46 -1.54 10.76 0.35
CA ALA A 46 -2.56 9.73 0.27
C ALA A 46 -3.93 10.34 -0.09
N MET A 47 -4.33 11.40 0.61
CA MET A 47 -5.56 12.14 0.29
C MET A 47 -5.50 12.76 -1.10
N PHE A 48 -4.36 13.33 -1.51
CA PHE A 48 -4.15 13.87 -2.85
C PHE A 48 -4.33 12.81 -3.94
N GLY A 49 -3.67 11.66 -3.79
CA GLY A 49 -3.80 10.53 -4.70
C GLY A 49 -5.26 10.07 -4.80
N MET A 50 -5.91 9.79 -3.67
CA MET A 50 -7.32 9.37 -3.64
C MET A 50 -8.25 10.39 -4.31
N THR A 51 -8.03 11.69 -4.05
CA THR A 51 -8.82 12.77 -4.64
C THR A 51 -8.63 12.86 -6.15
N LEU A 52 -7.39 12.76 -6.65
CA LEU A 52 -7.12 12.67 -8.09
C LEU A 52 -7.81 11.47 -8.73
N GLY A 53 -7.84 10.33 -8.03
CA GLY A 53 -8.55 9.14 -8.47
C GLY A 53 -10.06 9.39 -8.58
N ALA A 54 -10.65 9.99 -7.55
CA ALA A 54 -12.07 10.36 -7.53
C ALA A 54 -12.42 11.36 -8.65
N LEU A 55 -11.60 12.39 -8.84
CA LEU A 55 -11.74 13.37 -9.93
C LEU A 55 -11.69 12.70 -11.30
N THR A 56 -10.83 11.70 -11.48
CA THR A 56 -10.75 10.95 -12.75
C THR A 56 -12.07 10.23 -13.06
N VAL A 57 -12.74 9.67 -12.06
CA VAL A 57 -14.06 9.04 -12.21
C VAL A 57 -15.14 10.08 -12.50
N PHE A 58 -15.10 11.22 -11.81
CA PHE A 58 -16.06 12.30 -11.97
C PHE A 58 -15.99 12.96 -13.36
N LEU A 59 -14.78 13.25 -13.83
CA LEU A 59 -14.54 13.95 -15.10
C LEU A 59 -14.68 13.06 -16.35
N ARG A 60 -14.73 11.72 -16.18
CA ARG A 60 -14.85 10.77 -17.30
C ARG A 60 -16.07 9.85 -17.17
N PRO A 61 -17.29 10.40 -17.08
CA PRO A 61 -18.50 9.62 -16.82
C PRO A 61 -18.84 8.60 -17.91
N THR A 62 -18.42 8.84 -19.16
CA THR A 62 -18.65 7.97 -20.32
C THR A 62 -17.73 6.75 -20.33
N ARG A 63 -16.56 6.82 -19.68
CA ARG A 63 -15.62 5.70 -19.57
C ARG A 63 -16.06 4.69 -18.50
N PHE A 64 -16.70 5.16 -17.44
CA PHE A 64 -17.09 4.35 -16.28
C PHE A 64 -18.60 4.10 -16.27
N THR A 65 -18.98 3.00 -16.92
CA THR A 65 -20.38 2.60 -17.10
C THR A 65 -20.78 1.49 -16.12
N ALA A 66 -22.08 1.36 -15.86
CA ALA A 66 -22.60 0.28 -15.01
C ALA A 66 -22.29 -1.13 -15.58
N ALA A 67 -22.08 -1.25 -16.89
CA ALA A 67 -21.73 -2.50 -17.54
C ALA A 67 -20.26 -2.90 -17.31
N SER A 68 -19.35 -1.93 -17.20
CA SER A 68 -17.91 -2.18 -17.02
C SER A 68 -17.45 -2.12 -15.57
N VAL A 69 -18.29 -1.64 -14.64
CA VAL A 69 -17.90 -1.31 -13.26
C VAL A 69 -17.21 -2.45 -12.52
N ASP A 70 -17.71 -3.69 -12.62
CA ASP A 70 -17.09 -4.84 -11.93
C ASP A 70 -15.67 -5.13 -12.47
N ARG A 71 -15.45 -4.95 -13.79
CA ARG A 71 -14.14 -5.12 -14.41
C ARG A 71 -13.19 -3.96 -14.09
N ASP A 72 -13.70 -2.73 -14.10
CA ASP A 72 -12.92 -1.55 -13.73
C ASP A 72 -12.52 -1.62 -12.25
N LEU A 73 -13.41 -2.03 -11.35
CA LEU A 73 -13.10 -2.28 -9.93
C LEU A 73 -11.95 -3.26 -9.76
N ALA A 74 -12.01 -4.39 -10.46
CA ALA A 74 -10.95 -5.39 -10.45
C ALA A 74 -9.62 -4.84 -10.99
N LEU A 75 -9.66 -4.10 -12.09
CA LEU A 75 -8.47 -3.54 -12.71
C LEU A 75 -7.79 -2.51 -11.80
N TYR A 76 -8.55 -1.59 -11.22
CA TYR A 76 -8.01 -0.54 -10.35
C TYR A 76 -7.60 -1.06 -8.98
N ALA A 77 -8.29 -2.07 -8.42
CA ALA A 77 -7.83 -2.77 -7.23
C ALA A 77 -6.50 -3.52 -7.48
N LEU A 78 -6.36 -4.16 -8.64
CA LEU A 78 -5.10 -4.81 -9.04
C LEU A 78 -3.98 -3.79 -9.19
N TRP A 79 -4.23 -2.68 -9.89
CA TRP A 79 -3.24 -1.62 -10.05
C TRP A 79 -2.86 -0.96 -8.73
N ALA A 80 -3.79 -0.80 -7.78
CA ALA A 80 -3.45 -0.34 -6.43
C ALA A 80 -2.48 -1.31 -5.75
N GLY A 81 -2.73 -2.62 -5.83
CA GLY A 81 -1.85 -3.66 -5.29
C GLY A 81 -0.47 -3.72 -5.96
N VAL A 82 -0.41 -3.65 -7.29
CA VAL A 82 0.85 -3.62 -8.07
C VAL A 82 1.63 -2.34 -7.77
N ALA A 83 0.96 -1.19 -7.83
CA ALA A 83 1.58 0.10 -7.56
C ALA A 83 2.12 0.19 -6.14
N THR A 84 1.49 -0.44 -5.16
CA THR A 84 1.99 -0.47 -3.77
C THR A 84 3.38 -1.09 -3.69
N GLY A 85 3.57 -2.27 -4.29
CA GLY A 85 4.89 -2.92 -4.32
C GLY A 85 5.91 -2.15 -5.13
N LEU A 86 5.55 -1.67 -6.33
CA LEU A 86 6.45 -0.89 -7.19
C LEU A 86 6.85 0.45 -6.56
N ALA A 87 5.91 1.14 -5.91
CA ALA A 87 6.16 2.38 -5.20
C ALA A 87 7.14 2.18 -4.05
N TYR A 88 7.01 1.05 -3.32
CA TYR A 88 7.96 0.70 -2.28
C TYR A 88 9.37 0.41 -2.83
N LEU A 89 9.47 -0.33 -3.94
CA LEU A 89 10.76 -0.60 -4.58
C LEU A 89 11.46 0.70 -5.00
N ASP A 90 10.74 1.63 -5.60
CA ASP A 90 11.27 2.96 -5.91
C ASP A 90 11.71 3.70 -4.62
N GLN A 91 10.81 3.75 -3.62
CA GLN A 91 11.07 4.40 -2.33
C GLN A 91 12.28 3.84 -1.59
N SER A 92 12.55 2.54 -1.67
CA SER A 92 13.67 1.87 -0.97
C SER A 92 15.05 2.38 -1.40
N VAL A 93 15.13 2.95 -2.63
CA VAL A 93 16.35 3.51 -3.21
C VAL A 93 16.42 5.03 -3.00
N LEU A 94 15.30 5.69 -2.65
CA LEU A 94 15.30 7.12 -2.34
C LEU A 94 15.89 7.36 -0.95
N ALA A 95 16.68 8.44 -0.84
CA ALA A 95 17.19 8.96 0.41
C ALA A 95 16.70 10.40 0.63
N PRO A 96 15.47 10.57 1.14
CA PRO A 96 14.94 11.90 1.42
C PRO A 96 15.64 12.50 2.64
N GLU A 97 16.60 13.38 2.37
CA GLU A 97 17.26 14.22 3.35
C GLU A 97 16.74 15.66 3.30
N MET A 98 16.55 16.26 4.48
CA MET A 98 16.08 17.63 4.65
C MET A 98 17.26 18.60 4.51
N VAL A 99 17.73 18.80 3.27
CA VAL A 99 18.79 19.76 2.94
C VAL A 99 18.24 20.80 1.97
N LEU A 100 18.60 22.07 2.15
CA LEU A 100 18.19 23.14 1.25
C LEU A 100 18.99 23.04 -0.06
N SER A 101 18.47 22.25 -1.01
CA SER A 101 19.08 22.01 -2.32
C SER A 101 18.00 21.78 -3.38
N ALA A 102 18.27 22.17 -4.63
CA ALA A 102 17.39 21.86 -5.76
C ALA A 102 17.18 20.33 -5.93
N SER A 103 18.19 19.53 -5.60
CA SER A 103 18.08 18.07 -5.60
C SER A 103 17.06 17.55 -4.59
N ALA A 104 16.90 18.21 -3.44
CA ALA A 104 15.90 17.83 -2.45
C ALA A 104 14.48 18.02 -2.99
N ILE A 105 14.21 19.10 -3.73
CA ILE A 105 12.91 19.34 -4.39
C ILE A 105 12.58 18.18 -5.34
N THR A 106 13.55 17.73 -6.15
CA THR A 106 13.38 16.59 -7.06
C THR A 106 13.08 15.30 -6.29
N VAL A 107 13.81 15.03 -5.21
CA VAL A 107 13.62 13.83 -4.37
C VAL A 107 12.24 13.82 -3.71
N PHE A 108 11.82 14.94 -3.10
CA PHE A 108 10.50 15.04 -2.47
C PHE A 108 9.36 15.00 -3.49
N THR A 109 9.54 15.58 -4.68
CA THR A 109 8.54 15.50 -5.75
C THR A 109 8.39 14.06 -6.25
N ARG A 110 9.51 13.35 -6.48
CA ARG A 110 9.48 11.93 -6.84
C ARG A 110 8.82 11.10 -5.75
N LEU A 111 9.19 11.31 -4.49
CA LEU A 111 8.57 10.63 -3.35
C LEU A 111 7.05 10.87 -3.30
N ALA A 112 6.60 12.12 -3.49
CA ALA A 112 5.18 12.47 -3.50
C ALA A 112 4.43 11.74 -4.61
N ILE A 113 4.99 11.76 -5.83
CA ILE A 113 4.39 11.07 -6.99
C ILE A 113 4.34 9.57 -6.70
N THR A 114 5.47 8.95 -6.37
CA THR A 114 5.59 7.51 -6.12
C THR A 114 4.61 7.04 -5.04
N VAL A 115 4.53 7.74 -3.90
CA VAL A 115 3.61 7.39 -2.81
C VAL A 115 2.16 7.62 -3.22
N SER A 116 1.84 8.64 -4.02
CA SER A 116 0.46 8.95 -4.44
C SER A 116 -0.17 7.92 -5.38
N ILE A 117 0.62 7.21 -6.19
CA ILE A 117 0.14 6.29 -7.24
C ILE A 117 -0.77 5.16 -6.68
N PRO A 118 -0.39 4.38 -5.65
CA PRO A 118 -1.29 3.37 -5.09
C PRO A 118 -2.60 3.97 -4.56
N PHE A 119 -2.53 5.12 -3.90
CA PHE A 119 -3.72 5.82 -3.39
C PHE A 119 -4.61 6.36 -4.53
N PHE A 120 -4.03 6.76 -5.65
CA PHE A 120 -4.76 7.15 -6.85
C PHE A 120 -5.61 6.00 -7.39
N PHE A 121 -5.03 4.82 -7.57
CA PHE A 121 -5.77 3.66 -8.06
C PHE A 121 -6.81 3.16 -7.04
N SER A 122 -6.48 3.17 -5.75
CA SER A 122 -7.47 2.91 -4.69
C SER A 122 -8.62 3.92 -4.73
N GLY A 123 -8.33 5.21 -4.89
CA GLY A 123 -9.33 6.27 -4.97
C GLY A 123 -10.30 6.07 -6.13
N ILE A 124 -9.80 5.66 -7.31
CA ILE A 124 -10.66 5.27 -8.42
C ILE A 124 -11.56 4.09 -8.02
N CYS A 125 -10.98 3.03 -7.46
CA CYS A 125 -11.70 1.83 -7.07
C CYS A 125 -12.83 2.15 -6.07
N VAL A 126 -12.53 2.86 -4.98
CA VAL A 126 -13.51 3.25 -3.95
C VAL A 126 -14.58 4.17 -4.53
N THR A 127 -14.21 5.16 -5.34
CA THR A 127 -15.18 6.07 -5.98
C THR A 127 -16.13 5.31 -6.91
N LEU A 128 -15.62 4.37 -7.72
CA LEU A 128 -16.46 3.52 -8.56
C LEU A 128 -17.40 2.66 -7.72
N ALA A 129 -16.90 2.07 -6.63
CA ALA A 129 -17.69 1.23 -5.74
C ALA A 129 -18.88 1.99 -5.13
N LEU A 130 -18.67 3.24 -4.73
CA LEU A 130 -19.68 4.07 -4.07
C LEU A 130 -20.64 4.78 -5.05
N THR A 131 -20.19 5.10 -6.27
CA THR A 131 -20.97 5.96 -7.18
C THR A 131 -21.50 5.27 -8.43
N ARG A 132 -20.89 4.17 -8.88
CA ARG A 132 -21.20 3.52 -10.17
C ARG A 132 -21.74 2.10 -10.04
N THR A 133 -21.83 1.56 -8.83
CA THR A 133 -22.40 0.22 -8.61
C THR A 133 -23.89 0.27 -8.33
N ARG A 134 -24.59 -0.84 -8.61
CA ARG A 134 -26.03 -1.00 -8.34
C ARG A 134 -26.35 -1.34 -6.88
N PHE A 135 -25.35 -1.42 -6.01
CA PHE A 135 -25.54 -1.82 -4.61
C PHE A 135 -25.94 -0.61 -3.75
N PRO A 136 -26.74 -0.81 -2.68
CA PRO A 136 -27.14 0.29 -1.81
C PRO A 136 -25.92 1.01 -1.21
N ILE A 137 -25.85 2.33 -1.41
CA ILE A 137 -24.71 3.16 -0.99
C ILE A 137 -24.41 3.02 0.51
N ALA A 138 -25.44 2.96 1.36
CA ALA A 138 -25.27 2.79 2.81
C ALA A 138 -24.52 1.50 3.17
N LYS A 139 -24.77 0.40 2.46
CA LYS A 139 -24.07 -0.88 2.69
C LYS A 139 -22.66 -0.87 2.12
N SER A 140 -22.47 -0.27 0.94
CA SER A 140 -21.15 -0.11 0.34
C SER A 140 -20.23 0.75 1.21
N TYR A 141 -20.76 1.87 1.72
CA TYR A 141 -20.07 2.75 2.65
C TYR A 141 -19.80 2.07 4.00
N GLY A 142 -20.76 1.27 4.51
CA GLY A 142 -20.52 0.45 5.70
C GLY A 142 -19.39 -0.56 5.52
N ALA A 143 -19.31 -1.22 4.35
CA ALA A 143 -18.21 -2.14 4.04
C ALA A 143 -16.85 -1.42 3.90
N ASP A 144 -16.85 -0.22 3.30
CA ASP A 144 -15.67 0.66 3.24
C ASP A 144 -15.15 1.00 4.64
N LEU A 145 -16.01 1.49 5.54
CA LEU A 145 -15.67 1.82 6.92
C LEU A 145 -15.19 0.62 7.74
N VAL A 146 -15.87 -0.53 7.63
CA VAL A 146 -15.45 -1.76 8.32
C VAL A 146 -14.10 -2.24 7.80
N GLY A 147 -13.88 -2.17 6.49
CA GLY A 147 -12.59 -2.47 5.87
C GLY A 147 -11.48 -1.55 6.39
N ALA A 148 -11.71 -0.24 6.37
CA ALA A 148 -10.79 0.75 6.91
C ALA A 148 -10.43 0.47 8.38
N ALA A 149 -11.43 0.23 9.23
CA ALA A 149 -11.22 -0.12 10.64
C ALA A 149 -10.43 -1.42 10.82
N ALA A 150 -10.74 -2.45 10.04
CA ALA A 150 -9.98 -3.70 10.02
C ALA A 150 -8.53 -3.47 9.57
N GLY A 151 -8.31 -2.62 8.56
CA GLY A 151 -6.99 -2.20 8.11
C GLY A 151 -6.18 -1.55 9.23
N CYS A 152 -6.77 -0.62 9.99
CA CYS A 152 -6.12 0.01 11.14
C CYS A 152 -5.67 -1.01 12.19
N LEU A 153 -6.50 -2.00 12.52
CA LEU A 153 -6.15 -3.07 13.45
C LEU A 153 -5.09 -4.02 12.88
N LEU A 154 -5.17 -4.33 11.58
CA LEU A 154 -4.29 -5.25 10.88
C LEU A 154 -2.83 -4.78 10.84
N VAL A 155 -2.58 -3.47 10.92
CA VAL A 155 -1.22 -2.93 11.00
C VAL A 155 -0.46 -3.46 12.22
N ILE A 156 -1.13 -3.72 13.34
CA ILE A 156 -0.51 -4.19 14.58
C ILE A 156 0.17 -5.57 14.37
N PRO A 157 -0.54 -6.63 13.95
CA PRO A 157 0.09 -7.91 13.65
C PRO A 157 1.01 -7.84 12.43
N LEU A 158 0.72 -7.02 11.41
CA LEU A 158 1.62 -6.87 10.25
C LEU A 158 3.01 -6.37 10.68
N LEU A 159 3.09 -5.30 11.46
CA LEU A 159 4.38 -4.78 11.93
C LEU A 159 5.00 -5.61 13.06
N GLY A 160 4.21 -6.45 13.74
CA GLY A 160 4.69 -7.32 14.82
C GLY A 160 5.23 -8.66 14.34
N TRP A 161 4.66 -9.22 13.27
CA TRP A 161 5.06 -10.50 12.68
C TRP A 161 5.99 -10.34 11.48
N LEU A 162 5.87 -9.23 10.74
CA LEU A 162 6.70 -8.90 9.59
C LEU A 162 7.54 -7.65 9.89
N ASP A 163 8.50 -7.41 9.02
CA ASP A 163 9.26 -6.17 8.96
C ASP A 163 8.45 -5.05 8.26
N GLY A 164 8.95 -3.81 8.35
CA GLY A 164 8.34 -2.66 7.69
C GLY A 164 8.03 -2.87 6.19
N PRO A 165 8.99 -3.35 5.37
CA PRO A 165 8.77 -3.64 3.96
C PRO A 165 7.73 -4.74 3.73
N GLY A 166 7.79 -5.84 4.49
CA GLY A 166 6.83 -6.94 4.40
C GLY A 166 5.40 -6.50 4.70
N ALA A 167 5.21 -5.55 5.62
CA ALA A 167 3.91 -4.94 5.88
C ALA A 167 3.38 -4.16 4.64
N VAL A 168 4.23 -3.43 3.91
CA VAL A 168 3.83 -2.72 2.68
C VAL A 168 3.41 -3.70 1.59
N PHE A 169 4.20 -4.74 1.33
CA PHE A 169 3.85 -5.78 0.35
C PHE A 169 2.56 -6.50 0.73
N SER A 170 2.32 -6.75 2.03
CA SER A 170 1.08 -7.34 2.51
C SER A 170 -0.13 -6.45 2.24
N CYS A 171 -0.02 -5.13 2.36
CA CYS A 171 -1.08 -4.19 1.98
C CYS A 171 -1.41 -4.31 0.49
N GLY A 172 -0.38 -4.37 -0.37
CA GLY A 172 -0.57 -4.59 -1.80
C GLY A 172 -1.22 -5.94 -2.13
N ALA A 173 -0.87 -7.00 -1.39
CA ALA A 173 -1.50 -8.32 -1.54
C ALA A 173 -2.99 -8.30 -1.17
N ILE A 174 -3.36 -7.60 -0.09
CA ILE A 174 -4.75 -7.48 0.35
C ILE A 174 -5.60 -6.77 -0.71
N MET A 175 -5.10 -5.68 -1.30
CA MET A 175 -5.77 -4.99 -2.41
C MET A 175 -5.93 -5.91 -3.63
N ALA A 176 -4.90 -6.69 -3.97
CA ALA A 176 -4.93 -7.65 -5.07
C ALA A 176 -5.93 -8.80 -4.80
N LEU A 177 -6.09 -9.25 -3.55
CA LEU A 177 -7.15 -10.21 -3.18
C LEU A 177 -8.55 -9.62 -3.37
N GLY A 178 -8.74 -8.33 -3.05
CA GLY A 178 -9.96 -7.60 -3.40
C GLY A 178 -10.22 -7.61 -4.91
N ALA A 179 -9.18 -7.43 -5.72
CA ALA A 179 -9.26 -7.52 -7.17
C ALA A 179 -9.69 -8.90 -7.68
N VAL A 180 -9.27 -10.00 -7.04
CA VAL A 180 -9.74 -11.36 -7.39
C VAL A 180 -11.26 -11.47 -7.24
N LEU A 181 -11.82 -10.94 -6.15
CA LEU A 181 -13.26 -10.96 -5.90
C LEU A 181 -14.05 -10.13 -6.91
N PHE A 182 -13.52 -8.98 -7.32
CA PHE A 182 -14.13 -8.19 -8.39
C PHE A 182 -13.99 -8.85 -9.77
N ALA A 183 -12.83 -9.44 -10.08
CA ALA A 183 -12.57 -10.08 -11.37
C ALA A 183 -13.43 -11.33 -11.57
N THR A 184 -13.65 -12.12 -10.52
CA THR A 184 -14.54 -13.29 -10.54
C THR A 184 -16.00 -12.88 -10.76
N ARG A 185 -16.45 -11.76 -10.18
CA ARG A 185 -17.78 -11.19 -10.47
C ARG A 185 -17.92 -10.69 -11.91
N ALA A 186 -16.85 -10.08 -12.43
CA ALA A 186 -16.79 -9.60 -13.81
C ALA A 186 -16.62 -10.74 -14.85
N GLU A 187 -16.54 -11.99 -14.40
CA GLU A 187 -16.26 -13.18 -15.23
C GLU A 187 -14.95 -13.03 -16.05
N ALA A 188 -14.02 -12.21 -15.54
CA ALA A 188 -12.74 -11.89 -16.16
C ALA A 188 -11.63 -12.82 -15.65
N SER A 189 -11.66 -14.08 -16.06
CA SER A 189 -10.77 -15.15 -15.57
C SER A 189 -9.28 -14.77 -15.61
N ARG A 190 -8.80 -14.21 -16.72
CA ARG A 190 -7.40 -13.77 -16.87
C ARG A 190 -7.02 -12.70 -15.83
N LEU A 191 -7.93 -11.76 -15.54
CA LEU A 191 -7.67 -10.70 -14.55
C LEU A 191 -7.67 -11.27 -13.12
N ALA A 192 -8.54 -12.25 -12.84
CA ALA A 192 -8.57 -12.95 -11.56
C ALA A 192 -7.26 -13.73 -11.31
N VAL A 193 -6.75 -14.40 -12.35
CA VAL A 193 -5.45 -15.10 -12.28
C VAL A 193 -4.32 -14.11 -12.02
N TRP A 194 -4.24 -13.00 -12.76
CA TRP A 194 -3.22 -11.98 -12.51
C TRP A 194 -3.30 -11.39 -11.11
N ALA A 195 -4.50 -11.09 -10.63
CA ALA A 195 -4.70 -10.59 -9.28
C ALA A 195 -4.25 -11.60 -8.21
N PHE A 196 -4.56 -12.88 -8.41
CA PHE A 196 -4.10 -13.94 -7.53
C PHE A 196 -2.58 -14.11 -7.57
N VAL A 197 -1.97 -14.09 -8.76
CA VAL A 197 -0.51 -14.19 -8.92
C VAL A 197 0.19 -13.01 -8.24
N VAL A 198 -0.30 -11.78 -8.41
CA VAL A 198 0.24 -10.60 -7.74
C VAL A 198 0.10 -10.71 -6.22
N ALA A 199 -1.07 -11.14 -5.72
CA ALA A 199 -1.26 -11.35 -4.28
C ALA A 199 -0.29 -12.41 -3.72
N ALA A 200 -0.18 -13.56 -4.40
CA ALA A 200 0.72 -14.64 -4.00
C ALA A 200 2.19 -14.21 -4.05
N LEU A 201 2.58 -13.46 -5.09
CA LEU A 201 3.93 -12.91 -5.24
C LEU A 201 4.26 -11.96 -4.09
N TRP A 202 3.38 -11.02 -3.76
CA TRP A 202 3.61 -10.08 -2.67
C TRP A 202 3.65 -10.76 -1.30
N ILE A 203 2.82 -11.78 -1.07
CA ILE A 203 2.89 -12.60 0.15
C ILE A 203 4.23 -13.36 0.22
N ALA A 204 4.66 -13.96 -0.89
CA ALA A 204 5.94 -14.67 -0.96
C ALA A 204 7.12 -13.73 -0.71
N ILE A 205 7.10 -12.54 -1.30
CA ILE A 205 8.13 -11.50 -1.09
C ILE A 205 8.10 -11.02 0.36
N ALA A 206 6.94 -10.70 0.93
CA ALA A 206 6.82 -10.29 2.33
C ALA A 206 7.38 -11.35 3.29
N TYR A 207 7.05 -12.62 3.06
CA TYR A 207 7.55 -13.73 3.86
C TYR A 207 9.06 -13.92 3.70
N ALA A 208 9.57 -13.92 2.45
CA ALA A 208 11.00 -14.06 2.18
C ALA A 208 11.81 -12.90 2.79
N ASN A 209 11.29 -11.67 2.70
CA ASN A 209 11.91 -10.48 3.29
C ASN A 209 12.07 -10.62 4.80
N SER A 210 10.98 -10.98 5.49
CA SER A 210 10.96 -11.15 6.95
C SER A 210 11.94 -12.21 7.48
N ARG A 211 12.39 -13.12 6.62
CA ARG A 211 13.32 -14.22 6.96
C ARG A 211 14.77 -13.95 6.56
N THR A 212 15.02 -12.91 5.77
CA THR A 212 16.33 -12.66 5.16
C THR A 212 16.94 -11.37 5.70
N VAL A 213 18.22 -11.41 6.07
CA VAL A 213 18.95 -10.23 6.58
C VAL A 213 19.34 -9.24 5.45
N TYR A 214 19.26 -9.68 4.19
CA TYR A 214 19.58 -8.90 2.98
C TYR A 214 18.32 -8.62 2.14
N GLY A 215 17.21 -8.31 2.81
CA GLY A 215 15.93 -8.04 2.15
C GLY A 215 15.89 -6.73 1.36
N LEU A 216 14.71 -6.45 0.80
CA LEU A 216 14.28 -5.19 0.21
C LEU A 216 14.07 -4.15 1.31
N ASP A 217 15.17 -3.73 1.90
CA ASP A 217 15.23 -2.77 2.99
C ASP A 217 15.68 -1.38 2.47
N PRO A 218 15.31 -0.29 3.17
CA PRO A 218 15.75 1.05 2.79
C PRO A 218 17.28 1.16 2.87
N ILE A 219 17.91 1.64 1.80
CA ILE A 219 19.38 1.73 1.69
C ILE A 219 19.94 2.78 2.65
N ILE A 220 19.23 3.90 2.81
CA ILE A 220 19.63 5.03 3.64
C ILE A 220 18.56 5.25 4.71
N VAL A 221 19.00 5.30 5.97
CA VAL A 221 18.16 5.57 7.14
C VAL A 221 18.78 6.73 7.90
N LYS A 222 18.04 7.84 8.02
CA LYS A 222 18.45 9.08 8.70
C LYS A 222 19.79 9.61 8.20
N GLY A 223 19.97 9.60 6.89
CA GLY A 223 21.17 10.08 6.19
C GLY A 223 22.42 9.22 6.39
N GLN A 224 22.28 8.01 6.93
CA GLN A 224 23.37 7.03 6.97
C GLN A 224 23.02 5.80 6.15
N ALA A 225 23.98 5.34 5.34
CA ALA A 225 23.87 4.07 4.65
C ALA A 225 23.82 2.94 5.69
N GLU A 226 22.76 2.14 5.66
CA GLU A 226 22.55 1.10 6.65
C GLU A 226 23.51 -0.07 6.39
N LYS A 227 24.51 -0.23 7.26
CA LYS A 227 25.49 -1.34 7.17
C LYS A 227 24.86 -2.63 7.70
N ARG A 228 23.97 -3.25 6.92
CA ARG A 228 23.21 -4.46 7.27
C ARG A 228 24.05 -5.61 7.81
N HIS A 229 25.29 -5.79 7.31
CA HIS A 229 26.22 -6.82 7.82
C HIS A 229 26.61 -6.63 9.31
N ARG A 230 26.39 -5.44 9.89
CA ARG A 230 26.59 -5.16 11.31
C ARG A 230 25.32 -5.30 12.14
N VAL A 231 24.15 -5.47 11.55
CA VAL A 231 22.90 -5.62 12.31
C VAL A 231 22.89 -7.00 12.97
N ALA A 232 22.88 -7.02 14.31
CA ALA A 232 22.81 -8.23 15.12
C ALA A 232 21.35 -8.64 15.40
N TYR A 233 20.48 -7.65 15.56
CA TYR A 233 19.06 -7.84 15.86
C TYR A 233 18.26 -6.66 15.31
N GLU A 234 17.13 -6.95 14.70
CA GLU A 234 16.16 -5.96 14.25
C GLU A 234 14.75 -6.41 14.61
N LYS A 235 13.96 -5.50 15.19
CA LYS A 235 12.55 -5.73 15.44
C LYS A 235 11.73 -4.48 15.18
N TRP A 236 10.69 -4.64 14.38
CA TRP A 236 9.64 -3.65 14.20
C TRP A 236 8.53 -3.89 15.23
N ASN A 237 7.98 -2.81 15.75
CA ASN A 237 6.77 -2.83 16.57
C ASN A 237 5.91 -1.61 16.23
N SER A 238 4.70 -1.55 16.80
CA SER A 238 3.72 -0.49 16.50
C SER A 238 4.20 0.92 16.84
N PHE A 239 5.30 1.10 17.58
CA PHE A 239 5.81 2.40 18.04
C PHE A 239 7.23 2.72 17.53
N SER A 240 8.05 1.72 17.25
CA SER A 240 9.50 1.86 17.07
C SER A 240 10.11 0.73 16.25
N ARG A 241 11.25 1.03 15.63
CA ARG A 241 12.19 0.06 15.07
C ARG A 241 13.40 -0.01 16.01
N VAL A 242 13.64 -1.19 16.61
CA VAL A 242 14.79 -1.43 17.48
C VAL A 242 15.85 -2.18 16.70
N VAL A 243 17.04 -1.61 16.57
CA VAL A 243 18.18 -2.20 15.88
C VAL A 243 19.37 -2.28 16.84
N ALA A 244 19.93 -3.48 17.02
CA ALA A 244 21.18 -3.68 17.74
C ALA A 244 22.28 -4.00 16.74
N TYR A 245 23.42 -3.29 16.85
CA TYR A 245 24.58 -3.50 15.99
C TYR A 245 25.63 -4.35 16.70
N ARG A 246 26.30 -5.24 15.95
CA ARG A 246 27.50 -5.94 16.42
C ARG A 246 28.60 -4.92 16.71
N PRO A 247 29.37 -5.09 17.79
CA PRO A 247 30.48 -4.19 18.10
C PRO A 247 31.44 -4.15 16.91
N ALA A 248 31.93 -2.95 16.59
CA ALA A 248 33.01 -2.82 15.63
C ALA A 248 34.18 -3.64 16.16
N LYS A 249 34.72 -4.58 15.36
CA LYS A 249 36.06 -5.11 15.66
C LYS A 249 37.00 -3.90 15.57
N GLU A 250 37.39 -3.36 16.71
CA GLU A 250 38.58 -2.52 16.81
C GLU A 250 39.74 -3.43 16.43
N THR A 251 40.24 -3.29 15.21
CA THR A 251 41.57 -3.80 14.89
C THR A 251 42.56 -2.94 15.69
N PRO A 252 43.41 -3.55 16.54
CA PRO A 252 44.39 -2.83 17.35
C PRO A 252 45.42 -2.08 16.49
#